data_AF-A0A1D1UDG6-F1
#
_entry.id   AF-A0A1D1UDG6-F1
#
_cell.length_a   1.000
_cell.length_b   1.000
_cell.length_c   1.000
_cell.angle_alpha   90.00
_cell.angle_beta   90.00
_cell.angle_gamma   90.00
#
_symmetry.space_group_name_H-M   'P 1'
#
loop_
_entity.id
_entity.type
_entity.pdbx_description
1 polymer ?
#
loop_
_entity_poly.entity_id
_entity_poly.type
_entity_poly.pdbx_seq_one_letter_code
_entity_poly.pdbx_strand_id
1 'polypeptide(L)'
;MAIIKNIVATANWNCKINLEKLETMLNMAYYNPKSFSGLIIRRLVPFKTHCKVFCNGKVVVNGATSEKSAKALTESYCQTMQKAGYGDARVTDFRIVNIIATFDFGRKIRLYDVYYIVRKVALGNGNYVCLVKSVSFEPEMFPAVSTKLDNVTCVLFHTGKCNILGAKAESDVDLAELDFHDISEQ
;
A
#
# COMPACT_ATOMS: atom_id res chain seq x y z
N MET A 1 15.99 3.39 -7.85
CA MET A 1 15.51 2.50 -6.79
C MET A 1 14.33 3.14 -6.09
N ALA A 2 13.21 2.44 -6.12
CA ALA A 2 11.95 2.84 -5.55
C ALA A 2 12.03 2.84 -4.04
N ILE A 3 11.42 3.85 -3.45
CA ILE A 3 11.33 4.03 -2.01
C ILE A 3 9.92 3.66 -1.59
N ILE A 4 9.78 2.59 -0.82
CA ILE A 4 8.50 2.21 -0.21
C ILE A 4 8.10 3.30 0.78
N LYS A 5 6.91 3.87 0.57
CA LYS A 5 6.35 4.94 1.41
C LYS A 5 5.37 4.40 2.43
N ASN A 6 4.65 3.33 2.10
CA ASN A 6 3.67 2.74 3.00
C ASN A 6 3.29 1.32 2.59
N ILE A 7 3.11 0.44 3.56
CA ILE A 7 2.55 -0.89 3.41
C ILE A 7 1.23 -0.97 4.18
N VAL A 8 0.22 -1.51 3.54
CA VAL A 8 -1.08 -1.84 4.15
C VAL A 8 -1.16 -3.36 4.29
N ALA A 9 -1.27 -3.82 5.52
CA ALA A 9 -1.44 -5.23 5.85
C ALA A 9 -2.79 -5.47 6.54
N THR A 10 -3.26 -6.71 6.48
CA THR A 10 -4.40 -7.17 7.26
C THR A 10 -4.06 -8.44 8.00
N ALA A 11 -4.70 -8.64 9.14
CA ALA A 11 -4.64 -9.87 9.90
C ALA A 11 -5.97 -10.09 10.62
N ASN A 12 -6.07 -11.22 11.33
CA ASN A 12 -7.11 -11.48 12.30
C ASN A 12 -6.49 -11.70 13.67
N TRP A 13 -7.13 -11.20 14.72
CA TRP A 13 -6.75 -11.48 16.11
C TRP A 13 -7.50 -12.65 16.74
N ASN A 14 -8.44 -13.27 16.00
CA ASN A 14 -9.24 -14.43 16.40
C ASN A 14 -9.97 -14.28 17.73
N CYS A 15 -10.39 -13.05 18.05
CA CYS A 15 -11.19 -12.75 19.22
C CYS A 15 -12.29 -11.74 18.88
N LYS A 16 -13.43 -11.82 19.57
CA LYS A 16 -14.45 -10.77 19.51
C LYS A 16 -14.00 -9.54 20.30
N ILE A 17 -14.20 -8.36 19.74
CA ILE A 17 -13.73 -7.10 20.30
C ILE A 17 -14.92 -6.18 20.55
N ASN A 18 -15.09 -5.75 21.80
CA ASN A 18 -16.01 -4.67 22.13
C ASN A 18 -15.30 -3.34 21.85
N LEU A 19 -15.70 -2.67 20.76
CA LEU A 19 -15.05 -1.45 20.28
C LEU A 19 -15.26 -0.26 21.24
N GLU A 20 -16.44 -0.14 21.86
CA GLU A 20 -16.74 0.93 22.84
C GLU A 20 -15.86 0.80 24.09
N LYS A 21 -15.79 -0.42 24.64
CA LYS A 21 -14.90 -0.71 25.76
C LYS A 21 -13.44 -0.44 25.41
N LEU A 22 -13.02 -0.83 24.20
CA LEU A 22 -11.65 -0.63 23.75
C LEU A 22 -11.28 0.85 23.61
N GLU A 23 -12.19 1.68 23.09
CA GLU A 23 -12.00 3.12 23.02
C GLU A 23 -11.74 3.73 24.41
N THR A 24 -12.53 3.33 25.40
CA THR A 24 -12.37 3.82 26.77
C THR A 24 -11.04 3.40 27.41
N MET A 25 -10.50 2.24 27.01
CA MET A 25 -9.23 1.71 27.56
C MET A 25 -7.98 2.27 26.88
N LEU A 26 -8.08 2.77 25.64
CA LEU A 26 -6.93 3.21 24.85
C LEU A 26 -7.09 4.69 24.48
N ASN A 27 -6.32 5.58 25.12
CA ASN A 27 -6.32 7.02 24.83
C ASN A 27 -6.04 7.38 23.36
N MET A 28 -5.38 6.48 22.63
CA MET A 28 -5.01 6.65 21.22
C MET A 28 -6.02 6.02 20.24
N ALA A 29 -7.12 5.49 20.75
CA ALA A 29 -8.22 4.93 19.99
C ALA A 29 -9.32 5.97 19.78
N TYR A 30 -9.99 5.89 18.63
CA TYR A 30 -11.16 6.68 18.28
C TYR A 30 -12.21 5.78 17.65
N TYR A 31 -13.44 5.82 18.16
CA TYR A 31 -14.56 5.05 17.63
C TYR A 31 -15.80 5.92 17.43
N ASN A 32 -16.23 6.00 16.18
CA ASN A 32 -17.48 6.66 15.83
C ASN A 32 -18.22 5.84 14.77
N PRO A 33 -19.16 4.95 15.18
CA PRO A 33 -19.84 4.03 14.28
C PRO A 33 -20.69 4.72 13.21
N LYS A 34 -21.08 5.98 13.42
CA LYS A 34 -21.79 6.77 12.41
C LYS A 34 -20.89 7.15 11.23
N SER A 35 -19.60 7.29 11.47
CA SER A 35 -18.62 7.68 10.44
C SER A 35 -17.83 6.50 9.88
N PHE A 36 -17.48 5.53 10.72
CA PHE A 36 -16.71 4.35 10.32
C PHE A 36 -17.03 3.17 11.23
N SER A 37 -17.26 1.98 10.64
CA SER A 37 -17.72 0.78 11.36
C SER A 37 -16.66 0.12 12.25
N GLY A 38 -15.40 0.53 12.15
CA GLY A 38 -14.30 0.05 12.99
C GLY A 38 -13.78 1.11 13.94
N LEU A 39 -12.99 0.68 14.91
CA LEU A 39 -12.22 1.55 15.80
C LEU A 39 -10.85 1.84 15.17
N ILE A 40 -10.36 3.08 15.29
CA ILE A 40 -9.06 3.50 14.76
C ILE A 40 -8.10 3.74 15.92
N ILE A 41 -7.02 2.98 15.98
CA ILE A 41 -5.89 3.21 16.89
C ILE A 41 -4.81 3.98 16.14
N ARG A 42 -4.43 5.16 16.61
CA ARG A 42 -3.39 6.01 15.99
C ARG A 42 -2.19 6.16 16.92
N ARG A 43 -1.05 5.57 16.56
CA ARG A 43 0.22 5.81 17.27
C ARG A 43 0.99 6.92 16.55
N LEU A 44 1.53 7.87 17.30
CA LEU A 44 2.33 8.98 16.77
C LEU A 44 3.84 8.79 16.96
N VAL A 45 4.23 8.04 17.99
CA VAL A 45 5.62 7.81 18.41
C VAL A 45 5.88 6.29 18.44
N PRO A 46 7.04 5.80 17.99
CA PRO A 46 8.17 6.54 17.38
C PRO A 46 7.91 7.00 15.94
N PHE A 47 6.90 6.47 15.26
CA PHE A 47 6.46 6.91 13.94
C PHE A 47 4.94 6.79 13.81
N LYS A 48 4.36 7.52 12.86
CA LYS A 48 2.90 7.59 12.68
C LYS A 48 2.38 6.29 12.05
N THR A 49 1.64 5.51 12.82
CA THR A 49 0.99 4.27 12.36
C THR A 49 -0.49 4.26 12.71
N HIS A 50 -1.29 3.56 11.91
CA HIS A 50 -2.69 3.35 12.24
C HIS A 50 -3.06 1.86 12.18
N CYS A 51 -3.95 1.47 13.08
CA CYS A 51 -4.59 0.16 13.07
C CYS A 51 -6.10 0.38 13.12
N LYS A 52 -6.80 -0.14 12.13
CA LYS A 52 -8.26 -0.22 12.12
C LYS A 52 -8.67 -1.58 12.67
N VAL A 53 -9.52 -1.59 13.67
CA VAL A 53 -9.95 -2.79 14.40
C VAL A 53 -11.45 -2.96 14.22
N PHE A 54 -11.88 -4.16 13.84
CA PHE A 54 -13.29 -4.50 13.67
C PHE A 54 -13.77 -5.43 14.80
N CYS A 55 -15.07 -5.42 15.08
CA CYS A 55 -15.66 -6.19 16.18
C CYS A 55 -15.43 -7.71 16.09
N ASN A 56 -15.18 -8.23 14.89
CA ASN A 56 -14.90 -9.63 14.62
C ASN A 56 -13.41 -10.03 14.76
N GLY A 57 -12.55 -9.11 15.21
CA GLY A 57 -11.11 -9.38 15.37
C GLY A 57 -10.27 -9.11 14.12
N LYS A 58 -10.89 -8.82 12.97
CA LYS A 58 -10.15 -8.39 11.78
C LYS A 58 -9.46 -7.06 12.05
N VAL A 59 -8.24 -6.94 11.53
CA VAL A 59 -7.46 -5.71 11.61
C VAL A 59 -6.86 -5.32 10.26
N VAL A 60 -6.71 -4.00 10.08
CA VAL A 60 -5.98 -3.40 8.96
C VAL A 60 -4.92 -2.48 9.55
N VAL A 61 -3.66 -2.73 9.23
CA VAL A 61 -2.51 -2.01 9.78
C VAL A 61 -1.80 -1.27 8.64
N ASN A 62 -1.43 0.00 8.87
CA ASN A 62 -0.64 0.79 7.93
C ASN A 62 0.36 1.71 8.65
N GLY A 63 1.30 2.27 7.88
CA GLY A 63 2.39 3.12 8.35
C GLY A 63 3.75 2.42 8.43
N ALA A 64 3.84 1.16 7.99
CA ALA A 64 5.10 0.44 7.84
C ALA A 64 5.73 0.71 6.47
N THR A 65 7.06 0.59 6.37
CA THR A 65 7.83 0.84 5.13
C THR A 65 8.59 -0.38 4.64
N SER A 66 8.37 -1.55 5.27
CA SER A 66 8.90 -2.85 4.82
C SER A 66 8.01 -3.99 5.28
N GLU A 67 8.02 -5.14 4.61
CA GLU A 67 7.16 -6.28 4.97
C GLU A 67 7.43 -6.77 6.39
N LYS A 68 8.72 -6.85 6.73
CA LYS A 68 9.19 -7.22 8.06
C LYS A 68 8.65 -6.25 9.13
N SER A 69 8.70 -4.94 8.87
CA SER A 69 8.16 -3.96 9.80
C SER A 69 6.63 -3.97 9.86
N ALA A 70 5.94 -4.28 8.77
CA ALA A 70 4.49 -4.42 8.74
C ALA A 70 3.99 -5.59 9.61
N LYS A 71 4.70 -6.73 9.56
CA LYS A 71 4.41 -7.88 10.42
C LYS A 71 4.68 -7.55 11.90
N ALA A 72 5.85 -7.02 12.21
CA ALA A 72 6.21 -6.64 13.58
C ALA A 72 5.26 -5.57 14.17
N LEU A 73 4.83 -4.61 13.35
CA LEU A 73 3.85 -3.60 13.74
C LEU A 73 2.49 -4.22 14.07
N THR A 74 2.05 -5.20 13.27
CA THR A 74 0.80 -5.94 13.50
C THR A 74 0.85 -6.73 14.81
N GLU A 75 1.96 -7.40 15.08
CA GLU A 75 2.23 -8.11 16.34
C GLU A 75 2.25 -7.14 17.54
N SER A 76 2.87 -5.97 17.39
CA SER A 76 2.89 -4.92 18.42
C SER A 76 1.49 -4.38 18.76
N TYR A 77 0.61 -4.24 17.77
CA TYR A 77 -0.80 -3.90 18.04
C TYR A 77 -1.52 -5.04 18.77
N CYS A 78 -1.29 -6.29 18.36
CA CYS A 78 -1.86 -7.46 19.05
C CYS A 78 -1.45 -7.53 20.53
N GLN A 79 -0.18 -7.27 20.85
CA GLN A 79 0.31 -7.20 22.23
C GLN A 79 -0.36 -6.08 23.05
N THR A 80 -0.68 -4.95 22.41
CA THR A 80 -1.43 -3.87 23.08
C THR A 80 -2.84 -4.32 23.43
N MET A 81 -3.49 -5.06 22.53
CA MET A 81 -4.81 -5.63 22.78
C MET A 81 -4.81 -6.65 23.91
N GLN A 82 -3.80 -7.51 23.97
CA GLN A 82 -3.63 -8.48 25.06
C GLN A 82 -3.58 -7.76 26.42
N LYS A 83 -2.81 -6.67 26.52
CA LYS A 83 -2.73 -5.84 27.73
C LYS A 83 -4.03 -5.07 28.03
N ALA A 84 -4.83 -4.77 27.01
CA ALA A 84 -6.14 -4.12 27.14
C ALA A 84 -7.29 -5.12 27.44
N GLY A 85 -6.98 -6.32 27.93
CA GLY A 85 -7.99 -7.29 28.36
C GLY A 85 -8.44 -8.29 27.28
N TYR A 86 -7.74 -8.36 26.14
CA TYR A 86 -7.96 -9.37 25.11
C TYR A 86 -6.81 -10.39 25.08
N GLY A 87 -6.52 -11.04 26.21
CA GLY A 87 -5.33 -11.88 26.42
C GLY A 87 -5.16 -13.04 25.42
N ASP A 88 -6.26 -13.56 24.87
CA ASP A 88 -6.23 -14.65 23.88
C ASP A 88 -6.03 -14.19 22.44
N ALA A 89 -5.89 -12.88 22.19
CA ALA A 89 -5.67 -12.34 20.85
C ALA A 89 -4.36 -12.90 20.26
N ARG A 90 -4.41 -13.39 19.01
CA ARG A 90 -3.26 -13.94 18.30
C ARG A 90 -3.30 -13.48 16.85
N VAL A 91 -2.16 -13.07 16.30
CA VAL A 91 -2.08 -12.70 14.88
C VAL A 91 -2.19 -13.97 14.02
N THR A 92 -3.27 -14.09 13.27
CA THR A 92 -3.45 -15.08 12.20
C THR A 92 -3.77 -14.40 10.88
N ASP A 93 -3.68 -15.15 9.78
CA ASP A 93 -4.07 -14.71 8.43
C ASP A 93 -3.42 -13.39 8.02
N PHE A 94 -2.17 -13.17 8.47
CA PHE A 94 -1.41 -11.99 8.10
C PHE A 94 -1.15 -12.00 6.60
N ARG A 95 -1.50 -10.90 5.94
CA ARG A 95 -1.27 -10.69 4.52
C ARG A 95 -1.03 -9.23 4.22
N ILE A 96 -0.11 -8.96 3.29
CA ILE A 96 0.03 -7.65 2.67
C ILE A 96 -1.09 -7.49 1.64
N VAL A 97 -1.77 -6.35 1.71
CA VAL A 97 -2.87 -6.03 0.80
C VAL A 97 -2.41 -5.05 -0.27
N ASN A 98 -1.50 -4.14 0.09
CA ASN A 98 -0.99 -3.14 -0.83
C ASN A 98 0.35 -2.59 -0.34
N ILE A 99 1.28 -2.38 -1.27
CA ILE A 99 2.52 -1.63 -1.09
C ILE A 99 2.44 -0.38 -1.96
N ILE A 100 2.79 0.76 -1.37
CA ILE A 100 2.86 2.06 -2.02
C ILE A 100 4.32 2.47 -2.04
N ALA A 101 4.87 2.66 -3.23
CA ALA A 101 6.25 3.08 -3.43
C ALA A 101 6.32 4.23 -4.44
N THR A 102 7.48 4.88 -4.50
CA THR A 102 7.75 5.93 -5.48
C THR A 102 9.20 5.91 -5.88
N PHE A 103 9.46 6.23 -7.15
CA PHE A 103 10.80 6.52 -7.65
C PHE A 103 10.75 7.80 -8.49
N ASP A 104 11.93 8.31 -8.84
CA ASP A 104 12.06 9.54 -9.62
C ASP A 104 13.09 9.31 -10.72
N PHE A 105 12.72 9.64 -11.96
CA PHE A 105 13.63 9.63 -13.11
C PHE A 105 14.68 10.76 -13.05
N GLY A 106 14.53 11.72 -12.12
CA GLY A 106 15.46 12.83 -11.92
C GLY A 106 15.42 13.88 -13.04
N ARG A 107 14.48 13.78 -13.97
CA ARG A 107 14.31 14.67 -15.13
C ARG A 107 12.84 14.81 -15.50
N LYS A 108 12.52 15.91 -16.19
CA LYS A 108 11.19 16.07 -16.79
C LYS A 108 10.96 15.03 -17.89
N ILE A 109 9.72 14.55 -17.99
CA ILE A 109 9.32 13.53 -18.96
C ILE A 109 8.18 14.07 -19.83
N ARG A 110 8.31 13.84 -21.14
CA ARG A 110 7.21 14.07 -22.09
C ARG A 110 6.26 12.90 -22.03
N LEU A 111 5.13 13.09 -21.35
CA LEU A 111 4.16 12.03 -21.08
C LEU A 111 3.55 11.40 -22.34
N TYR A 112 3.37 12.17 -23.41
CA TYR A 112 2.87 11.63 -24.69
C TYR A 112 3.82 10.58 -25.29
N ASP A 113 5.13 10.75 -25.17
CA ASP A 113 6.12 9.79 -25.68
C ASP A 113 6.00 8.47 -24.92
N VAL A 114 6.03 8.54 -23.58
CA VAL A 114 5.91 7.36 -22.71
C VAL A 114 4.57 6.66 -22.94
N TYR A 115 3.47 7.40 -23.04
CA TYR A 115 2.16 6.83 -23.35
C TYR A 115 2.19 6.01 -24.65
N TYR A 116 2.78 6.56 -25.70
CA TYR A 116 2.86 5.89 -27.00
C TYR A 116 3.76 4.65 -26.96
N ILE A 117 4.90 4.71 -26.27
CA ILE A 117 5.82 3.58 -26.09
C ILE A 117 5.14 2.46 -25.30
N VAL A 118 4.56 2.77 -24.13
CA VAL A 118 3.83 1.79 -23.30
C VAL A 118 2.68 1.17 -24.08
N ARG A 119 1.94 1.97 -24.87
CA ARG A 119 0.84 1.47 -25.71
C ARG A 119 1.35 0.50 -26.79
N LYS A 120 2.51 0.75 -27.39
CA LYS A 120 3.13 -0.18 -28.33
C LYS A 120 3.52 -1.49 -27.66
N VAL A 121 4.22 -1.41 -26.51
CA VAL A 121 4.63 -2.60 -25.74
C VAL A 121 3.41 -3.44 -25.35
N ALA A 122 2.30 -2.81 -24.96
CA ALA A 122 1.05 -3.50 -24.62
C ALA A 122 0.43 -4.28 -25.80
N LEU A 123 0.69 -3.87 -27.04
CA LEU A 123 0.14 -4.51 -28.25
C LEU A 123 1.03 -5.66 -28.77
N GLY A 124 2.24 -5.84 -28.24
CA GLY A 124 3.13 -6.93 -28.58
C GLY A 124 4.60 -6.51 -28.67
N ASN A 125 5.47 -7.42 -28.23
CA ASN A 125 6.94 -7.43 -28.35
C ASN A 125 7.72 -6.50 -27.43
N GLY A 126 7.96 -6.99 -26.21
CA GLY A 126 9.18 -6.70 -25.46
C GLY A 126 9.55 -7.88 -24.57
N ASN A 127 10.83 -7.98 -24.21
CA ASN A 127 11.32 -8.96 -23.23
C ASN A 127 11.26 -8.33 -21.83
N TYR A 128 10.04 -8.03 -21.35
CA TYR A 128 9.81 -7.49 -20.02
C TYR A 128 9.35 -8.58 -19.07
N VAL A 129 9.65 -8.42 -17.78
CA VAL A 129 9.24 -9.39 -16.77
C VAL A 129 7.73 -9.31 -16.53
N CYS A 130 7.19 -8.10 -16.49
CA CYS A 130 5.80 -7.80 -16.26
C CYS A 130 5.01 -7.62 -17.55
N LEU A 131 3.80 -8.18 -17.58
CA LEU A 131 2.88 -7.96 -18.69
C LEU A 131 2.21 -6.58 -18.57
N VAL A 132 2.34 -5.75 -19.60
CA VAL A 132 1.55 -4.51 -19.71
C VAL A 132 0.09 -4.86 -20.02
N LYS A 133 -0.79 -4.75 -19.02
CA LYS A 133 -2.22 -5.06 -19.16
C LYS A 133 -3.05 -3.90 -19.68
N SER A 134 -2.65 -2.67 -19.38
CA SER A 134 -3.38 -1.47 -19.80
C SER A 134 -2.53 -0.21 -19.68
N VAL A 135 -2.87 0.81 -20.47
CA VAL A 135 -2.33 2.16 -20.33
C VAL A 135 -3.45 3.18 -20.53
N SER A 136 -3.41 4.26 -19.77
CA SER A 136 -4.38 5.36 -19.81
C SER A 136 -3.65 6.70 -19.69
N PHE A 137 -4.04 7.68 -20.51
CA PHE A 137 -3.53 9.04 -20.42
C PHE A 137 -4.60 10.03 -20.92
N GLU A 138 -5.18 10.77 -19.98
CA GLU A 138 -6.22 11.77 -20.22
C GLU A 138 -5.83 13.07 -19.50
N PRO A 139 -4.90 13.89 -20.06
CA PRO A 139 -4.23 14.98 -19.34
C PRO A 139 -5.18 16.07 -18.84
N GLU A 140 -6.34 16.24 -19.48
CA GLU A 140 -7.39 17.18 -19.05
C GLU A 140 -8.08 16.71 -17.76
N MET A 141 -8.15 15.40 -17.54
CA MET A 141 -8.77 14.79 -16.34
C MET A 141 -7.73 14.53 -15.25
N PHE A 142 -6.55 14.05 -15.62
CA PHE A 142 -5.47 13.73 -14.70
C PHE A 142 -4.09 13.85 -15.37
N PRO A 143 -3.15 14.65 -14.83
CA PRO A 143 -1.92 15.02 -15.51
C PRO A 143 -0.80 13.97 -15.38
N ALA A 144 -1.11 12.69 -15.64
CA ALA A 144 -0.16 11.58 -15.53
C ALA A 144 -0.51 10.43 -16.46
N VAL A 145 0.52 9.71 -16.92
CA VAL A 145 0.34 8.42 -17.59
C VAL A 145 0.20 7.35 -16.52
N SER A 146 -0.87 6.56 -16.59
CA SER A 146 -1.09 5.42 -15.70
C SER A 146 -1.02 4.14 -16.51
N THR A 147 -0.17 3.21 -16.10
CA THR A 147 -0.05 1.87 -16.70
C THR A 147 -0.20 0.78 -15.66
N LYS A 148 -0.71 -0.37 -16.08
CA LYS A 148 -0.82 -1.56 -15.24
C LYS A 148 0.15 -2.63 -15.73
N LEU A 149 1.19 -2.88 -14.93
CA LEU A 149 2.18 -3.94 -15.10
C LEU A 149 1.77 -5.10 -14.19
N ASP A 150 1.26 -6.17 -14.77
CA ASP A 150 0.58 -7.27 -14.06
C ASP A 150 -0.51 -6.82 -13.08
N ASN A 151 -0.20 -6.78 -11.79
CA ASN A 151 -1.11 -6.36 -10.72
C ASN A 151 -0.71 -5.03 -10.10
N VAL A 152 0.38 -4.44 -10.58
CA VAL A 152 0.98 -3.19 -10.12
C VAL A 152 0.60 -2.06 -11.08
N THR A 153 0.26 -0.90 -10.53
CA THR A 153 -0.06 0.31 -11.29
C THR A 153 1.07 1.32 -11.10
N CYS A 154 1.67 1.75 -12.20
CA CYS A 154 2.68 2.79 -12.26
C CYS A 154 2.03 4.08 -12.78
N VAL A 155 2.16 5.18 -12.03
CA VAL A 155 1.59 6.48 -12.36
C VAL A 155 2.71 7.50 -12.50
N LEU A 156 3.00 7.91 -13.74
CA LEU A 156 4.10 8.79 -14.11
C LEU A 156 3.65 10.23 -14.35
N PHE A 157 4.31 11.16 -13.68
CA PHE A 157 4.08 12.59 -13.84
C PHE A 157 5.13 13.24 -14.75
N HIS A 158 4.77 14.37 -15.36
CA HIS A 158 5.68 15.16 -16.20
C HIS A 158 6.95 15.62 -15.47
N THR A 159 6.94 15.60 -14.14
CA THR A 159 8.07 15.96 -13.27
C THR A 159 9.17 14.91 -13.24
N GLY A 160 8.90 13.68 -13.70
CA GLY A 160 9.79 12.54 -13.55
C GLY A 160 9.46 11.65 -12.34
N LYS A 161 8.56 12.09 -11.46
CA LYS A 161 8.11 11.25 -10.34
C LYS A 161 7.17 10.16 -10.83
N CYS A 162 7.36 8.95 -10.33
CA CYS A 162 6.48 7.81 -10.55
C CYS A 162 5.98 7.26 -9.20
N ASN A 163 4.67 6.98 -9.12
CA ASN A 163 4.08 6.25 -8.01
C ASN A 163 3.79 4.80 -8.43
N ILE A 164 4.15 3.85 -7.57
CA ILE A 164 3.88 2.42 -7.72
C ILE A 164 2.82 2.03 -6.68
N LEU A 165 1.72 1.42 -7.15
CA LEU A 165 0.55 1.05 -6.35
C LEU A 165 0.12 -0.39 -6.68
N GLY A 166 -0.51 -1.09 -5.73
CA GLY A 166 -1.13 -2.40 -5.98
C GLY A 166 -0.23 -3.62 -5.78
N ALA A 167 1.07 -3.41 -5.61
CA ALA A 167 2.04 -4.46 -5.26
C ALA A 167 1.67 -5.15 -3.94
N LYS A 168 1.95 -6.45 -3.85
CA LYS A 168 1.69 -7.26 -2.63
C LYS A 168 2.96 -7.87 -2.04
N ALA A 169 4.04 -7.87 -2.80
CA ALA A 169 5.39 -8.17 -2.34
C ALA A 169 6.35 -7.03 -2.70
N GLU A 170 7.42 -6.84 -1.92
CA GLU A 170 8.50 -5.88 -2.22
C GLU A 170 9.11 -6.15 -3.59
N SER A 171 9.28 -7.43 -3.95
CA SER A 171 9.77 -7.83 -5.28
C SER A 171 8.87 -7.37 -6.43
N ASP A 172 7.55 -7.25 -6.22
CA ASP A 172 6.64 -6.73 -7.25
C ASP A 172 6.95 -5.25 -7.56
N VAL A 173 7.40 -4.49 -6.55
CA VAL A 173 7.80 -3.09 -6.71
C VAL A 173 9.09 -3.01 -7.50
N ASP A 174 10.07 -3.85 -7.17
CA ASP A 174 11.38 -3.86 -7.83
C ASP A 174 11.26 -4.22 -9.31
N LEU A 175 10.47 -5.25 -9.64
CA LEU A 175 10.21 -5.67 -11.02
C LEU A 175 9.45 -4.58 -11.81
N ALA A 176 8.43 -3.98 -11.20
CA ALA A 176 7.66 -2.91 -11.85
C ALA A 176 8.49 -1.64 -12.07
N GLU A 177 9.41 -1.30 -11.15
CA GLU A 177 10.36 -0.20 -11.34
C GLU A 177 11.28 -0.50 -12.53
N LEU A 178 11.90 -1.68 -12.54
CA LEU A 178 12.83 -2.10 -13.59
C LEU A 178 12.19 -2.01 -14.97
N ASP A 179 11.07 -2.73 -15.17
CA ASP A 179 10.41 -2.76 -16.48
C ASP A 179 9.88 -1.39 -16.88
N PHE A 180 9.29 -0.62 -15.96
CA PHE A 180 8.76 0.69 -16.32
C PHE A 180 9.86 1.69 -16.66
N HIS A 181 11.02 1.59 -16.01
CA HIS A 181 12.20 2.37 -16.37
C HIS A 181 12.67 2.01 -17.78
N ASP A 182 12.85 0.73 -18.07
CA ASP A 182 13.31 0.23 -19.36
C ASP A 182 12.34 0.56 -20.51
N ILE A 183 11.03 0.48 -20.27
CA ILE A 183 9.99 0.89 -21.24
C ILE A 183 10.09 2.41 -21.51
N SER A 184 10.33 3.22 -20.47
CA SER A 184 10.26 4.68 -20.58
C SER A 184 11.52 5.32 -21.18
N GLU A 185 12.59 4.56 -21.38
CA GLU A 185 13.88 5.04 -21.94
C GLU A 185 14.12 4.64 -23.41
N GLN A 186 13.18 3.95 -24.05
CA GLN A 186 13.21 3.64 -25.49
C GLN A 186 12.85 4.85 -26.35
#